data_AF-A0A1H5JTF6-F1
#
_entry.id   AF-A0A1H5JTF6-F1
#
_cell.length_a   1.000
_cell.length_b   1.000
_cell.length_c   1.000
_cell.angle_alpha   90.00
_cell.angle_beta   90.00
_cell.angle_gamma   90.00
#
_symmetry.space_group_name_H-M   'P 1'
#
loop_
_entity.id
_entity.type
_entity.pdbx_description
1 polymer ?
#
loop_
_entity_poly.entity_id
_entity_poly.type
_entity_poly.pdbx_seq_one_letter_code
_entity_poly.pdbx_strand_id
1 'polypeptide(L)'
;MEKQTYIRVGTQYFKLVKAPSISGHVNQTLMPWNIETIRQDHGKTYLAGIPKFDGFTCIPDHLNFKSSYHNFYNTYSPLSHKLKEGDCSTSLDFVRHIFGDHYKLGLDYLQLLFVKPTQILPILCLVSRKRSTGKSTFLKWLKLIFENNLTYLTNDSFTSQFNSDWANKLLICIDEVLFNKEELTERIKYLSTTNINKLEAKGKDKREVEFFGKFILCSNNEENFIKIDHHETRFWVLQVPSIKKEKTQFLGALAAEVPAFLSYLKNRKLSTWHQTRMWFSAEQIETPALKKLMQNNLNRVERELAGILIMVMENHDLEQLDLCPMDALNAISKTRLRTDLTQIRKILKKDWKLENQPNSNHYRKFVIWSDGSTTLTDAKGRYFTINKNFLMENFEDLNLS
;
A
#
# COMPACT_ATOMS: atom_id res chain seq x y z
N MET A 1 5.79 42.96 -13.96
CA MET A 1 4.86 42.77 -12.84
C MET A 1 5.49 41.80 -11.86
N GLU A 2 5.90 42.28 -10.69
CA GLU A 2 6.40 41.41 -9.62
C GLU A 2 5.34 40.37 -9.27
N LYS A 3 5.73 39.09 -9.32
CA LYS A 3 4.86 37.96 -9.00
C LYS A 3 4.30 38.17 -7.59
N GLN A 4 2.97 38.16 -7.43
CA GLN A 4 2.30 38.30 -6.14
C GLN A 4 2.91 37.32 -5.11
N THR A 5 3.66 37.85 -4.14
CA THR A 5 4.37 37.06 -3.14
C THR A 5 3.51 36.75 -1.92
N TYR A 6 2.42 37.50 -1.71
CA TYR A 6 1.58 37.39 -0.54
C TYR A 6 0.14 37.04 -0.92
N ILE A 7 -0.52 36.28 -0.05
CA ILE A 7 -1.96 36.02 -0.12
C ILE A 7 -2.57 36.18 1.28
N ARG A 8 -3.85 36.51 1.34
CA ARG A 8 -4.63 36.47 2.58
C ARG A 8 -5.64 35.33 2.48
N VAL A 9 -5.64 34.43 3.45
CA VAL A 9 -6.61 33.33 3.53
C VAL A 9 -7.34 33.45 4.85
N GLY A 10 -8.66 33.70 4.78
CA GLY A 10 -9.45 34.12 5.93
C GLY A 10 -8.89 35.39 6.56
N THR A 11 -8.50 35.28 7.83
CA THR A 11 -7.92 36.38 8.63
C THR A 11 -6.39 36.42 8.62
N GLN A 12 -5.72 35.43 8.04
CA GLN A 12 -4.28 35.26 8.11
C GLN A 12 -3.59 35.60 6.78
N TYR A 13 -2.38 36.15 6.86
CA TYR A 13 -1.54 36.45 5.71
C TYR A 13 -0.45 35.39 5.57
N PHE A 14 -0.13 35.07 4.32
CA PHE A 14 0.88 34.09 3.96
C PHE A 14 1.79 34.66 2.88
N LYS A 15 3.06 34.27 2.93
CA LYS A 15 4.05 34.54 1.89
C LYS A 15 4.34 33.24 1.14
N LEU A 16 4.29 33.30 -0.19
CA LEU A 16 4.80 32.25 -1.06
C LEU A 16 6.34 32.38 -1.09
N VAL A 17 7.00 31.57 -0.28
CA VAL A 17 8.46 31.58 -0.12
C VAL A 17 9.07 30.54 -1.06
N LYS A 18 10.15 30.95 -1.72
CA LYS A 18 11.01 30.11 -2.54
C LYS A 18 12.23 29.70 -1.71
N ALA A 19 12.12 28.57 -1.03
CA ALA A 19 13.20 28.04 -0.20
C ALA A 19 14.20 27.27 -1.08
N PRO A 20 15.49 27.68 -1.14
CA PRO A 20 16.50 26.93 -1.86
C PRO A 20 16.80 25.61 -1.15
N SER A 21 17.05 24.55 -1.92
CA SER A 21 17.53 23.26 -1.42
C SER A 21 19.03 23.11 -1.67
N ILE A 22 19.67 22.19 -0.94
CA ILE A 22 21.08 21.81 -1.13
C ILE A 22 21.34 21.31 -2.57
N SER A 23 20.32 20.74 -3.22
CA SER A 23 20.37 20.29 -4.61
C SER A 23 20.21 21.40 -5.66
N GLY A 24 20.12 22.67 -5.24
CA GLY A 24 19.92 23.81 -6.15
C GLY A 24 18.49 23.96 -6.68
N HIS A 25 17.55 23.14 -6.22
CA HIS A 25 16.13 23.29 -6.51
C HIS A 25 15.49 24.33 -5.60
N VAL A 26 14.39 24.93 -6.06
CA VAL A 26 13.66 25.94 -5.31
C VAL A 26 12.29 25.39 -4.97
N ASN A 27 12.06 25.10 -3.68
CA ASN A 27 10.77 24.65 -3.20
C ASN A 27 9.87 25.85 -2.89
N GLN A 28 8.65 25.85 -3.43
CA GLN A 28 7.65 26.86 -3.08
C GLN A 28 6.81 26.36 -1.90
N THR A 29 6.78 27.16 -0.83
CA THR A 29 6.03 26.88 0.39
C THR A 29 5.30 28.12 0.86
N LEU A 30 4.08 27.95 1.37
CA LEU A 30 3.34 29.00 2.04
C LEU A 30 3.75 29.09 3.50
N MET A 31 4.24 30.25 3.90
CA MET A 31 4.60 30.53 5.28
C MET A 31 3.66 31.59 5.87
N PRO A 32 3.13 31.39 7.09
CA PRO A 32 2.43 32.45 7.80
C PRO A 32 3.31 33.69 7.89
N TRP A 33 2.74 34.86 7.65
CA TRP A 33 3.46 36.13 7.66
C TRP A 33 2.70 37.18 8.46
N ASN A 34 3.42 37.96 9.26
CA ASN A 34 2.81 39.00 10.09
C ASN A 34 2.42 40.21 9.23
N ILE A 35 1.18 40.70 9.41
CA ILE A 35 0.65 41.87 8.73
C ILE A 35 1.48 43.14 8.98
N GLU A 36 2.01 43.34 10.19
CA GLU A 36 2.83 44.51 10.52
C GLU A 36 4.16 44.49 9.78
N THR A 37 4.77 43.31 9.61
CA THR A 37 5.97 43.15 8.79
C THR A 37 5.69 43.51 7.33
N ILE A 38 4.55 43.08 6.77
CA ILE A 38 4.15 43.48 5.40
C ILE A 38 3.98 45.00 5.30
N ARG A 39 3.38 45.64 6.32
CA ARG A 39 3.21 47.10 6.36
C ARG A 39 4.53 47.85 6.46
N GLN A 40 5.48 47.34 7.24
CA GLN A 40 6.83 47.91 7.37
C GLN A 40 7.62 47.77 6.07
N ASP A 41 7.56 46.60 5.43
CA ASP A 41 8.34 46.30 4.21
C ASP A 41 7.80 47.02 2.96
N HIS A 42 6.48 47.17 2.84
CA HIS A 42 5.82 47.61 1.59
C HIS A 42 4.86 48.80 1.76
N GLY A 43 4.63 49.27 2.98
CA GLY A 43 3.68 50.36 3.28
C GLY A 43 2.24 49.89 3.47
N LYS A 44 1.40 50.76 4.07
CA LYS A 44 0.01 50.44 4.44
C LYS A 44 -0.91 50.17 3.25
N THR A 45 -0.69 50.85 2.12
CA THR A 45 -1.52 50.75 0.92
C THR A 45 -1.33 49.43 0.17
N TYR A 46 -0.19 48.75 0.35
CA TYR A 46 0.13 47.48 -0.30
C TYR A 46 -0.88 46.37 0.04
N LEU A 47 -1.42 46.38 1.27
CA LEU A 47 -2.38 45.37 1.75
C LEU A 47 -3.66 45.30 0.89
N ALA A 48 -4.06 46.40 0.26
CA ALA A 48 -5.26 46.43 -0.58
C ALA A 48 -5.11 45.57 -1.85
N GLY A 49 -3.89 45.42 -2.36
CA GLY A 49 -3.57 44.64 -3.56
C GLY A 49 -3.31 43.15 -3.32
N ILE A 50 -3.28 42.70 -2.05
CA ILE A 50 -3.06 41.29 -1.73
C ILE A 50 -4.32 40.47 -2.04
N PRO A 51 -4.22 39.40 -2.87
CA PRO A 51 -5.34 38.50 -3.15
C PRO A 51 -5.94 37.91 -1.88
N LYS A 52 -7.26 37.85 -1.81
CA LYS A 52 -8.03 37.39 -0.64
C LYS A 52 -8.78 36.12 -1.00
N PHE A 53 -8.66 35.12 -0.14
CA PHE A 53 -9.33 33.84 -0.24
C PHE A 53 -10.07 33.54 1.05
N ASP A 54 -11.17 32.79 0.97
CA ASP A 54 -12.00 32.44 2.12
C ASP A 54 -11.41 31.28 2.92
N GLY A 55 -10.68 30.39 2.24
CA GLY A 55 -10.05 29.23 2.87
C GLY A 55 -9.06 28.51 1.95
N PHE A 56 -8.59 27.36 2.44
CA PHE A 56 -7.75 26.44 1.68
C PHE A 56 -8.60 25.30 1.11
N THR A 57 -8.25 24.85 -0.10
CA THR A 57 -8.73 23.60 -0.70
C THR A 57 -7.54 22.79 -1.22
N CYS A 58 -7.73 21.53 -1.55
CA CYS A 58 -6.72 20.69 -2.19
C CYS A 58 -7.38 19.89 -3.31
N ILE A 59 -7.40 20.46 -4.52
CA ILE A 59 -7.99 19.82 -5.70
C ILE A 59 -6.84 19.39 -6.61
N PRO A 60 -6.59 18.07 -6.76
CA PRO A 60 -5.49 17.57 -7.55
C PRO A 60 -5.83 17.55 -9.04
N ASP A 61 -5.10 18.33 -9.83
CA ASP A 61 -5.09 18.25 -11.29
C ASP A 61 -3.71 18.68 -11.79
N HIS A 62 -2.99 17.75 -12.42
CA HIS A 62 -1.66 18.00 -12.97
C HIS A 62 -1.69 18.68 -14.34
N LEU A 63 -2.73 18.45 -15.13
CA LEU A 63 -2.82 18.88 -16.52
C LEU A 63 -3.50 20.25 -16.65
N ASN A 64 -4.49 20.53 -15.80
CA ASN A 64 -5.26 21.78 -15.78
C ASN A 64 -5.26 22.42 -14.40
N PHE A 65 -4.09 22.45 -13.75
CA PHE A 65 -3.95 23.04 -12.42
C PHE A 65 -4.52 24.46 -12.35
N LYS A 66 -5.35 24.71 -11.33
CA LYS A 66 -5.81 26.04 -10.95
C LYS A 66 -5.34 26.37 -9.55
N SER A 67 -4.78 27.58 -9.41
CA SER A 67 -4.33 28.10 -8.11
C SER A 67 -5.48 28.44 -7.16
N SER A 68 -6.70 28.56 -7.67
CA SER A 68 -7.89 28.85 -6.86
C SER A 68 -9.18 28.29 -7.46
N TYR A 69 -10.15 28.03 -6.59
CA TYR A 69 -11.50 27.57 -6.91
C TYR A 69 -12.51 28.29 -6.02
N HIS A 70 -13.50 28.97 -6.60
CA HIS A 70 -14.57 29.66 -5.84
C HIS A 70 -14.05 30.49 -4.64
N ASN A 71 -13.00 31.32 -4.83
CA ASN A 71 -12.34 32.08 -3.76
C ASN A 71 -11.59 31.25 -2.69
N PHE A 72 -11.35 29.96 -2.89
CA PHE A 72 -10.44 29.16 -2.08
C PHE A 72 -9.08 29.03 -2.75
N TYR A 73 -8.01 29.10 -1.96
CA TYR A 73 -6.65 28.88 -2.44
C TYR A 73 -6.35 27.38 -2.53
N ASN A 74 -5.91 26.91 -3.70
CA ASN A 74 -5.56 25.51 -3.90
C ASN A 74 -4.15 25.22 -3.38
N THR A 75 -4.07 24.35 -2.37
CA THR A 75 -2.83 23.90 -1.73
C THR A 75 -2.11 22.78 -2.48
N TYR A 76 -2.76 22.19 -3.47
CA TYR A 76 -2.11 21.23 -4.36
C TYR A 76 -0.97 21.91 -5.12
N SER A 77 0.16 21.20 -5.32
CA SER A 77 1.33 21.81 -5.95
C SER A 77 1.34 21.56 -7.47
N PRO A 78 1.43 22.59 -8.32
CA PRO A 78 1.64 22.37 -9.75
C PRO A 78 3.00 21.72 -9.98
N LEU A 79 3.09 20.85 -10.99
CA LEU A 79 4.37 20.29 -11.41
C LEU A 79 5.15 21.31 -12.22
N SER A 80 6.47 21.39 -12.03
CA SER A 80 7.32 22.31 -12.80
C SER A 80 7.64 21.81 -14.22
N HIS A 81 7.40 20.53 -14.48
CA HIS A 81 7.70 19.85 -15.75
C HIS A 81 6.88 20.41 -16.92
N LYS A 82 7.56 20.73 -18.01
CA LYS A 82 6.92 21.06 -19.29
C LYS A 82 6.95 19.83 -20.18
N LEU A 83 5.77 19.33 -20.55
CA LEU A 83 5.64 18.19 -21.46
C LEU A 83 6.37 18.46 -22.78
N LYS A 84 7.22 17.53 -23.19
CA LYS A 84 7.99 17.63 -24.43
C LYS A 84 8.15 16.23 -25.01
N GLU A 85 7.97 16.06 -26.31
CA GLU A 85 8.30 14.78 -26.94
C GLU A 85 9.81 14.54 -26.94
N GLY A 86 10.21 13.27 -26.79
CA GLY A 86 11.60 12.88 -26.73
C GLY A 86 11.76 11.40 -26.39
N ASP A 87 13.00 10.94 -26.34
CA ASP A 87 13.30 9.59 -25.88
C ASP A 87 13.09 9.49 -24.36
N CYS A 88 12.51 8.38 -23.93
CA CYS A 88 12.35 8.01 -22.52
C CYS A 88 12.70 6.53 -22.29
N SER A 89 13.57 5.97 -23.13
CA SER A 89 14.01 4.57 -23.09
C SER A 89 14.53 4.17 -21.70
N THR A 90 15.33 5.00 -21.03
CA THR A 90 15.84 4.70 -19.68
C THR A 90 14.71 4.56 -18.66
N SER A 91 13.73 5.45 -18.72
CA SER A 91 12.55 5.47 -17.86
C SER A 91 11.67 4.25 -18.11
N LEU A 92 11.43 3.91 -19.38
CA LEU A 92 10.65 2.72 -19.75
C LEU A 92 11.35 1.42 -19.32
N ASP A 93 12.67 1.33 -19.49
CA ASP A 93 13.46 0.19 -19.02
C ASP A 93 13.44 0.08 -17.50
N PHE A 94 13.46 1.22 -16.79
CA PHE A 94 13.38 1.22 -15.34
C PHE A 94 12.00 0.78 -14.83
N VAL A 95 10.92 1.22 -15.48
CA VAL A 95 9.57 0.70 -15.18
C VAL A 95 9.52 -0.80 -15.45
N ARG A 96 10.12 -1.29 -16.55
CA ARG A 96 10.19 -2.74 -16.83
C ARG A 96 10.96 -3.50 -15.76
N HIS A 97 12.05 -2.94 -15.25
CA HIS A 97 12.82 -3.52 -14.14
C HIS A 97 12.00 -3.61 -12.84
N ILE A 98 11.26 -2.55 -12.49
CA ILE A 98 10.48 -2.51 -11.24
C ILE A 98 9.24 -3.41 -11.31
N PHE A 99 8.51 -3.38 -12.43
CA PHE A 99 7.23 -4.07 -12.57
C PHE A 99 7.33 -5.47 -13.22
N GLY A 100 8.47 -5.82 -13.82
CA GLY A 100 8.69 -7.13 -14.41
C GLY A 100 7.61 -7.49 -15.42
N ASP A 101 6.98 -8.66 -15.23
CA ASP A 101 5.89 -9.17 -16.07
C ASP A 101 4.67 -8.23 -16.06
N HIS A 102 4.49 -7.44 -15.01
CA HIS A 102 3.41 -6.46 -14.89
C HIS A 102 3.78 -5.10 -15.51
N TYR A 103 4.79 -5.02 -16.38
CA TYR A 103 5.27 -3.79 -17.00
C TYR A 103 4.15 -2.88 -17.54
N LYS A 104 3.19 -3.43 -18.29
CA LYS A 104 2.06 -2.66 -18.84
C LYS A 104 1.15 -2.09 -17.75
N LEU A 105 0.86 -2.89 -16.71
CA LEU A 105 0.08 -2.43 -15.55
C LEU A 105 0.83 -1.34 -14.79
N GLY A 106 2.15 -1.45 -14.66
CA GLY A 106 2.97 -0.43 -14.02
C GLY A 106 2.94 0.91 -14.77
N LEU A 107 3.00 0.85 -16.10
CA LEU A 107 2.79 2.03 -16.93
C LEU A 107 1.37 2.61 -16.77
N ASP A 108 0.34 1.78 -16.65
CA ASP A 108 -1.05 2.22 -16.43
C ASP A 108 -1.16 2.91 -15.06
N TYR A 109 -0.56 2.33 -14.03
CA TYR A 109 -0.52 2.89 -12.67
C TYR A 109 0.12 4.29 -12.65
N LEU A 110 1.29 4.45 -13.27
CA LEU A 110 1.98 5.74 -13.38
C LEU A 110 1.19 6.76 -14.21
N GLN A 111 0.56 6.32 -15.30
CA GLN A 111 -0.30 7.18 -16.11
C GLN A 111 -1.51 7.66 -15.31
N LEU A 112 -2.15 6.80 -14.52
CA LEU A 112 -3.30 7.17 -13.70
C LEU A 112 -2.92 8.14 -12.59
N LEU A 113 -1.77 7.97 -11.94
CA LEU A 113 -1.26 8.96 -11.00
C LEU A 113 -1.11 10.34 -11.63
N PHE A 114 -0.68 10.41 -12.89
CA PHE A 114 -0.45 11.67 -13.60
C PHE A 114 -1.73 12.27 -14.20
N VAL A 115 -2.57 11.47 -14.86
CA VAL A 115 -3.73 11.94 -15.63
C VAL A 115 -5.02 11.97 -14.80
N LYS A 116 -5.14 11.10 -13.80
CA LYS A 116 -6.32 10.95 -12.93
C LYS A 116 -5.91 10.84 -11.45
N PRO A 117 -5.34 11.89 -10.85
CA PRO A 117 -4.76 11.82 -9.51
C PRO A 117 -5.77 11.50 -8.39
N THR A 118 -7.08 11.64 -8.61
CA THR A 118 -8.14 11.23 -7.67
C THR A 118 -8.52 9.76 -7.78
N GLN A 119 -8.10 9.04 -8.83
CA GLN A 119 -8.46 7.64 -9.03
C GLN A 119 -7.92 6.77 -7.90
N ILE A 120 -8.76 5.91 -7.32
CA ILE A 120 -8.34 4.92 -6.32
C ILE A 120 -7.47 3.86 -7.00
N LEU A 121 -6.29 3.62 -6.41
CA LEU A 121 -5.28 2.68 -6.88
C LEU A 121 -4.84 1.76 -5.73
N PRO A 122 -4.36 0.53 -6.04
CA PRO A 122 -3.84 -0.37 -5.03
C PRO A 122 -2.59 0.18 -4.34
N ILE A 123 -2.36 -0.31 -3.12
CA ILE A 123 -1.17 -0.06 -2.31
C ILE A 123 -0.01 -0.82 -2.96
N LEU A 124 0.95 -0.08 -3.52
CA LEU A 124 2.10 -0.67 -4.21
C LEU A 124 3.17 -1.05 -3.19
N CYS A 125 3.50 -2.33 -3.09
CA CYS A 125 4.55 -2.82 -2.20
C CYS A 125 5.73 -3.32 -3.02
N LEU A 126 6.89 -2.69 -2.89
CA LEU A 126 8.14 -3.13 -3.50
C LEU A 126 8.96 -3.88 -2.46
N VAL A 127 9.15 -5.18 -2.67
CA VAL A 127 9.89 -6.04 -1.74
C VAL A 127 11.14 -6.61 -2.39
N SER A 128 12.23 -6.72 -1.63
CA SER A 128 13.38 -7.52 -2.05
C SER A 128 14.30 -7.88 -0.89
N ARG A 129 14.72 -9.15 -0.79
CA ARG A 129 15.74 -9.59 0.18
C ARG A 129 17.12 -8.97 -0.09
N LYS A 130 17.46 -8.80 -1.37
CA LYS A 130 18.74 -8.25 -1.80
C LYS A 130 18.73 -6.73 -1.71
N ARG A 131 19.89 -6.15 -1.36
CA ARG A 131 20.16 -4.71 -1.46
C ARG A 131 20.43 -4.33 -2.92
N SER A 132 20.42 -3.03 -3.23
CA SER A 132 20.68 -2.49 -4.58
C SER A 132 19.73 -3.00 -5.68
N THR A 133 18.43 -3.09 -5.39
CA THR A 133 17.39 -3.50 -6.35
C THR A 133 16.74 -2.34 -7.07
N GLY A 134 17.01 -1.10 -6.66
CA GLY A 134 16.43 0.11 -7.29
C GLY A 134 15.18 0.65 -6.62
N LYS A 135 14.67 0.03 -5.54
CA LYS A 135 13.46 0.49 -4.81
C LYS A 135 13.55 1.97 -4.36
N SER A 136 14.61 2.32 -3.64
CA SER A 136 14.80 3.71 -3.18
C SER A 136 15.06 4.66 -4.35
N THR A 137 15.69 4.19 -5.43
CA THR A 137 15.86 4.98 -6.67
C THR A 137 14.52 5.24 -7.35
N PHE A 138 13.60 4.28 -7.33
CA PHE A 138 12.24 4.44 -7.82
C PHE A 138 11.46 5.50 -7.03
N LEU A 139 11.52 5.47 -5.69
CA LEU A 139 10.91 6.52 -4.87
C LEU A 139 11.51 7.90 -5.14
N LYS A 140 12.84 8.00 -5.29
CA LYS A 140 13.53 9.24 -5.67
C LYS A 140 13.09 9.73 -7.05
N TRP A 141 12.92 8.84 -8.01
CA TRP A 141 12.43 9.19 -9.34
C TRP A 141 10.98 9.65 -9.32
N LEU A 142 10.10 9.00 -8.55
CA LEU A 142 8.74 9.48 -8.31
C LEU A 142 8.74 10.86 -7.62
N LYS A 143 9.68 11.13 -6.70
CA LYS A 143 9.84 12.44 -6.08
C LYS A 143 10.24 13.50 -7.10
N LEU A 144 11.02 13.15 -8.12
CA LEU A 144 11.33 14.05 -9.23
C LEU A 144 10.10 14.30 -10.11
N ILE A 145 9.29 13.27 -10.38
CA ILE A 145 8.07 13.40 -11.21
C ILE A 145 7.00 14.24 -10.52
N PHE A 146 6.65 13.89 -9.28
CA PHE A 146 5.50 14.45 -8.56
C PHE A 146 5.85 15.58 -7.58
N GLU A 147 7.14 15.87 -7.42
CA GLU A 147 7.67 17.01 -6.67
C GLU A 147 7.02 17.14 -5.28
N ASN A 148 6.40 18.28 -4.99
CA ASN A 148 5.77 18.59 -3.71
C ASN A 148 4.49 17.79 -3.42
N ASN A 149 3.98 17.02 -4.38
CA ASN A 149 2.82 16.14 -4.18
C ASN A 149 3.21 14.74 -3.70
N LEU A 150 4.51 14.43 -3.58
CA LEU A 150 5.01 13.22 -2.92
C LEU A 150 5.68 13.56 -1.59
N THR A 151 5.43 12.75 -0.57
CA THR A 151 6.13 12.81 0.71
C THR A 151 6.70 11.46 1.13
N TYR A 152 7.80 11.51 1.88
CA TYR A 152 8.33 10.35 2.59
C TYR A 152 7.76 10.36 4.00
N LEU A 153 7.36 9.19 4.49
CA LEU A 153 6.80 9.02 5.81
C LEU A 153 7.58 7.93 6.54
N THR A 154 7.90 8.15 7.81
CA THR A 154 8.50 7.13 8.68
C THR A 154 7.41 6.32 9.38
N ASN A 155 7.75 5.13 9.87
CA ASN A 155 6.81 4.30 10.62
C ASN A 155 6.23 5.04 11.85
N ASP A 156 7.07 5.81 12.56
CA ASP A 156 6.63 6.60 13.72
C ASP A 156 5.65 7.70 13.33
N SER A 157 5.94 8.46 12.27
CA SER A 157 5.03 9.50 11.78
C SER A 157 3.69 8.93 11.31
N PHE A 158 3.66 7.72 10.77
CA PHE A 158 2.41 7.08 10.37
C PHE A 158 1.55 6.65 11.58
N THR A 159 2.18 6.24 12.69
CA THR A 159 1.43 5.89 13.92
C THR A 159 0.81 7.12 14.59
N SER A 160 1.35 8.31 14.36
CA SER A 160 0.81 9.56 14.89
C SER A 160 -0.64 9.83 14.45
N GLN A 161 -1.39 10.51 15.32
CA GLN A 161 -2.69 11.08 14.99
C GLN A 161 -2.57 12.31 14.07
N PHE A 162 -1.45 13.04 14.15
CA PHE A 162 -1.20 14.21 13.31
C PHE A 162 -0.78 13.78 11.90
N ASN A 163 -1.55 14.21 10.91
CA ASN A 163 -1.41 13.78 9.52
C ASN A 163 -1.36 14.95 8.52
N SER A 164 -1.35 16.19 9.01
CA SER A 164 -1.44 17.39 8.17
C SER A 164 -0.31 17.57 7.16
N ASP A 165 0.82 16.92 7.38
CA ASP A 165 2.01 16.91 6.53
C ASP A 165 1.85 16.03 5.28
N TRP A 166 1.01 14.98 5.35
CA TRP A 166 0.86 14.00 4.27
C TRP A 166 -0.57 13.82 3.75
N ALA A 167 -1.61 14.22 4.48
CA ALA A 167 -3.00 13.99 4.11
C ALA A 167 -3.43 14.64 2.76
N ASN A 168 -2.76 15.72 2.36
CA ASN A 168 -3.00 16.44 1.10
C ASN A 168 -1.96 16.09 0.01
N LYS A 169 -1.27 14.95 0.13
CA LYS A 169 -0.25 14.50 -0.84
C LYS A 169 -0.82 13.38 -1.71
N LEU A 170 -0.43 13.39 -2.98
CA LEU A 170 -0.79 12.34 -3.94
C LEU A 170 -0.11 11.01 -3.59
N LEU A 171 1.17 11.06 -3.24
CA LEU A 171 1.98 9.88 -2.93
C LEU A 171 2.55 9.97 -1.52
N ILE A 172 2.28 8.92 -0.73
CA ILE A 172 2.85 8.71 0.60
C ILE A 172 3.75 7.49 0.52
N CYS A 173 5.06 7.72 0.54
CA CYS A 173 6.07 6.68 0.40
C CYS A 173 6.66 6.33 1.76
N ILE A 174 6.64 5.05 2.13
CA ILE A 174 7.22 4.56 3.38
C ILE A 174 8.38 3.63 3.00
N ASP A 175 9.60 4.02 3.34
CA ASP A 175 10.78 3.18 3.16
C ASP A 175 11.00 2.31 4.40
N GLU A 176 11.48 1.08 4.20
CA GLU A 176 11.72 0.10 5.26
C GLU A 176 10.51 -0.19 6.17
N VAL A 177 9.39 -0.54 5.55
CA VAL A 177 8.16 -0.92 6.27
C VAL A 177 8.34 -2.22 7.04
N LEU A 178 7.93 -2.18 8.31
CA LEU A 178 7.75 -3.35 9.19
C LEU A 178 6.50 -3.14 10.08
N PHE A 179 5.32 -3.37 9.51
CA PHE A 179 4.06 -3.27 10.24
C PHE A 179 3.73 -4.59 10.93
N ASN A 180 4.29 -4.76 12.13
CA ASN A 180 3.98 -5.89 12.99
C ASN A 180 2.60 -5.77 13.67
N LYS A 181 1.98 -4.59 13.62
CA LYS A 181 0.67 -4.28 14.22
C LYS A 181 -0.42 -4.29 13.17
N GLU A 182 -1.43 -5.14 13.37
CA GLU A 182 -2.61 -5.25 12.49
C GLU A 182 -3.36 -3.92 12.33
N GLU A 183 -3.38 -3.10 13.39
CA GLU A 183 -3.98 -1.76 13.38
C GLU A 183 -3.43 -0.86 12.25
N LEU A 184 -2.11 -0.93 11.98
CA LEU A 184 -1.49 -0.11 10.94
C LEU A 184 -1.86 -0.60 9.54
N THR A 185 -1.94 -1.93 9.35
CA THR A 185 -2.46 -2.50 8.11
C THR A 185 -3.90 -2.02 7.87
N GLU A 186 -4.77 -2.14 8.86
CA GLU A 186 -6.18 -1.73 8.74
C GLU A 186 -6.31 -0.23 8.44
N ARG A 187 -5.48 0.61 9.07
CA ARG A 187 -5.43 2.04 8.78
C ARG A 187 -5.05 2.32 7.33
N ILE A 188 -4.06 1.62 6.77
CA ILE A 188 -3.68 1.78 5.35
C ILE A 188 -4.79 1.27 4.43
N LYS A 189 -5.40 0.12 4.73
CA LYS A 189 -6.54 -0.42 3.97
C LYS A 189 -7.69 0.60 3.92
N TYR A 190 -8.04 1.19 5.07
CA TYR A 190 -9.03 2.26 5.17
C TYR A 190 -8.65 3.46 4.31
N LEU A 191 -7.45 4.02 4.50
CA LEU A 191 -7.00 5.20 3.77
C LEU A 191 -6.89 4.96 2.26
N SER A 192 -6.53 3.76 1.83
CA SER A 192 -6.42 3.41 0.40
C SER A 192 -7.75 3.42 -0.34
N THR A 193 -8.88 3.42 0.36
CA THR A 193 -10.22 3.35 -0.25
C THR A 193 -11.15 4.49 0.14
N THR A 194 -10.91 5.16 1.26
CA THR A 194 -11.72 6.30 1.69
C THR A 194 -11.52 7.51 0.79
N ASN A 195 -12.61 8.26 0.58
CA ASN A 195 -12.55 9.55 -0.10
C ASN A 195 -12.48 10.71 0.90
N ILE A 196 -12.65 10.45 2.20
CA ILE A 196 -12.68 11.47 3.26
C ILE A 196 -11.76 11.03 4.39
N ASN A 197 -10.96 11.97 4.88
CA ASN A 197 -10.11 11.80 6.05
C ASN A 197 -10.21 13.01 6.98
N LYS A 198 -9.98 12.80 8.28
CA LYS A 198 -9.86 13.90 9.24
C LYS A 198 -8.43 14.41 9.23
N LEU A 199 -8.27 15.66 8.82
CA LEU A 199 -7.01 16.39 8.90
C LEU A 199 -6.78 16.82 10.35
N GLU A 200 -5.68 16.36 10.94
CA GLU A 200 -5.29 16.69 12.31
C GLU A 200 -3.90 17.33 12.33
N ALA A 201 -3.81 18.52 12.93
CA ALA A 201 -2.57 19.25 13.16
C ALA A 201 -2.45 19.63 14.62
N LYS A 202 -1.22 19.70 15.13
CA LYS A 202 -0.96 20.05 16.53
C LYS A 202 -1.51 21.45 16.84
N GLY A 203 -2.39 21.54 17.84
CA GLY A 203 -2.98 22.81 18.28
C GLY A 203 -3.99 23.42 17.31
N LYS A 204 -4.60 22.62 16.41
CA LYS A 204 -5.68 23.05 15.52
C LYS A 204 -6.87 22.10 15.59
N ASP A 205 -8.06 22.62 15.34
CA ASP A 205 -9.27 21.81 15.26
C ASP A 205 -9.21 20.81 14.11
N LYS A 206 -9.78 19.62 14.34
CA LYS A 206 -9.91 18.57 13.33
C LYS A 206 -10.89 19.02 12.25
N ARG A 207 -10.54 18.79 10.99
CA ARG A 207 -11.40 19.13 9.85
C ARG A 207 -11.49 17.96 8.88
N GLU A 208 -12.66 17.74 8.31
CA GLU A 208 -12.81 16.75 7.24
C GLU A 208 -12.27 17.31 5.93
N VAL A 209 -11.49 16.49 5.22
CA VAL A 209 -10.91 16.80 3.93
C VAL A 209 -11.07 15.60 3.00
N GLU A 210 -11.13 15.87 1.71
CA GLU A 210 -11.08 14.80 0.70
C GLU A 210 -9.69 14.16 0.71
N PHE A 211 -9.65 12.83 0.71
CA PHE A 211 -8.42 12.06 0.68
C PHE A 211 -8.27 11.37 -0.67
N PHE A 212 -7.10 11.55 -1.29
CA PHE A 212 -6.76 10.99 -2.58
C PHE A 212 -5.34 10.40 -2.60
N GLY A 213 -4.72 10.22 -1.43
CA GLY A 213 -3.33 9.78 -1.28
C GLY A 213 -3.16 8.28 -1.57
N LYS A 214 -2.06 7.93 -2.25
CA LYS A 214 -1.72 6.55 -2.64
C LYS A 214 -0.45 6.14 -1.90
N PHE A 215 -0.45 4.93 -1.37
CA PHE A 215 0.65 4.40 -0.59
C PHE A 215 1.60 3.59 -1.45
N ILE A 216 2.89 3.86 -1.31
CA ILE A 216 3.97 3.03 -1.85
C ILE A 216 4.87 2.60 -0.70
N LEU A 217 4.93 1.29 -0.47
CA LEU A 217 5.64 0.67 0.63
C LEU A 217 6.89 -0.03 0.09
N CYS A 218 8.05 0.25 0.66
CA CYS A 218 9.27 -0.49 0.35
C CYS A 218 9.67 -1.34 1.56
N SER A 219 10.02 -2.61 1.35
CA SER A 219 10.59 -3.44 2.42
C SER A 219 11.72 -4.33 1.92
N ASN A 220 12.65 -4.63 2.83
CA ASN A 220 13.67 -5.65 2.62
C ASN A 220 13.23 -7.03 3.13
N ASN A 221 12.08 -7.09 3.82
CA ASN A 221 11.42 -8.31 4.23
C ASN A 221 10.32 -8.64 3.22
N GLU A 222 10.44 -9.77 2.53
CA GLU A 222 9.46 -10.21 1.53
C GLU A 222 8.28 -10.96 2.15
N GLU A 223 8.42 -11.44 3.39
CA GLU A 223 7.55 -12.47 3.95
C GLU A 223 6.64 -11.96 5.05
N ASN A 224 7.08 -10.99 5.85
CA ASN A 224 6.38 -10.57 7.07
C ASN A 224 6.46 -9.05 7.30
N PHE A 225 6.51 -8.24 6.24
CA PHE A 225 6.56 -6.77 6.40
C PHE A 225 5.19 -6.17 6.72
N ILE A 226 4.11 -6.89 6.40
CA ILE A 226 2.74 -6.48 6.66
C ILE A 226 1.85 -7.73 6.80
N LYS A 227 0.93 -7.69 7.76
CA LYS A 227 -0.10 -8.72 7.93
C LYS A 227 -1.28 -8.42 7.02
N ILE A 228 -1.57 -9.33 6.08
CA ILE A 228 -2.70 -9.25 5.15
C ILE A 228 -3.44 -10.59 5.11
N ASP A 229 -4.76 -10.52 4.92
CA ASP A 229 -5.64 -11.69 4.84
C ASP A 229 -5.65 -12.27 3.42
N HIS A 230 -6.02 -13.54 3.26
CA HIS A 230 -6.09 -14.22 1.95
C HIS A 230 -7.04 -13.59 0.93
N HIS A 231 -8.05 -12.85 1.40
CA HIS A 231 -9.06 -12.22 0.55
C HIS A 231 -8.74 -10.74 0.30
N GLU A 232 -7.53 -10.31 0.63
CA GLU A 232 -7.14 -8.92 0.49
C GLU A 232 -6.87 -8.56 -0.97
N THR A 233 -7.57 -7.55 -1.48
CA THR A 233 -7.54 -7.13 -2.89
C THR A 233 -6.87 -5.78 -3.11
N ARG A 234 -6.45 -5.10 -2.04
CA ARG A 234 -5.92 -3.73 -2.08
C ARG A 234 -4.41 -3.65 -2.26
N PHE A 235 -3.67 -4.75 -2.07
CA PHE A 235 -2.21 -4.75 -2.10
C PHE A 235 -1.68 -5.33 -3.39
N TRP A 236 -0.72 -4.62 -3.99
CA TRP A 236 0.01 -5.08 -5.15
C TRP A 236 1.48 -5.24 -4.77
N VAL A 237 1.90 -6.49 -4.53
CA VAL A 237 3.23 -6.81 -4.03
C VAL A 237 4.13 -7.24 -5.19
N LEU A 238 5.22 -6.50 -5.41
CA LEU A 238 6.19 -6.75 -6.47
C LEU A 238 7.54 -7.11 -5.86
N GLN A 239 8.07 -8.28 -6.21
CA GLN A 239 9.43 -8.65 -5.89
C GLN A 239 10.38 -8.02 -6.92
N VAL A 240 11.20 -7.06 -6.48
CA VAL A 240 12.10 -6.31 -7.37
C VAL A 240 13.44 -7.05 -7.50
N PRO A 241 13.88 -7.39 -8.73
CA PRO A 241 15.15 -8.08 -8.95
C PRO A 241 16.36 -7.17 -8.66
N SER A 242 17.50 -7.81 -8.41
CA SER A 242 18.78 -7.10 -8.27
C SER A 242 19.24 -6.48 -9.58
N ILE A 243 19.77 -5.26 -9.49
CA ILE A 243 20.38 -4.58 -10.62
C ILE A 243 21.74 -5.25 -10.89
N LYS A 244 21.95 -5.75 -12.11
CA LYS A 244 23.20 -6.45 -12.49
C LYS A 244 24.39 -5.50 -12.67
N LYS A 245 24.15 -4.25 -13.06
CA LYS A 245 25.19 -3.24 -13.31
C LYS A 245 24.72 -1.89 -12.81
N GLU A 246 25.36 -1.37 -11.77
CA GLU A 246 25.11 -0.02 -11.30
C GLU A 246 25.64 1.00 -12.31
N LYS A 247 24.76 1.87 -12.79
CA LYS A 247 25.15 3.01 -13.64
C LYS A 247 25.36 4.22 -12.74
N THR A 248 26.52 4.85 -12.84
CA THR A 248 26.76 6.17 -12.24
C THR A 248 25.76 7.18 -12.82
N GLN A 249 25.25 8.09 -11.99
CA GLN A 249 24.27 9.12 -12.39
C GLN A 249 22.94 8.61 -12.98
N PHE A 250 22.56 7.35 -12.73
CA PHE A 250 21.30 6.78 -13.24
C PHE A 250 20.06 7.63 -12.92
N LEU A 251 19.96 8.15 -11.69
CA LEU A 251 18.87 9.03 -11.29
C LEU A 251 18.86 10.36 -12.09
N GLY A 252 20.04 10.86 -12.49
CA GLY A 252 20.16 12.05 -13.34
C GLY A 252 19.65 11.81 -14.76
N ALA A 253 19.95 10.64 -15.33
CA ALA A 253 19.39 10.23 -16.63
C ALA A 253 17.87 10.12 -16.57
N LEU A 254 17.34 9.48 -15.52
CA LEU A 254 15.89 9.40 -15.28
C LEU A 254 15.26 10.78 -15.10
N ALA A 255 15.95 11.71 -14.43
CA ALA A 255 15.48 13.09 -14.23
C ALA A 255 15.36 13.85 -15.56
N ALA A 256 16.35 13.68 -16.45
CA ALA A 256 16.38 14.34 -17.76
C ALA A 256 15.24 13.86 -18.68
N GLU A 257 14.81 12.61 -18.54
CA GLU A 257 13.72 12.03 -19.33
C GLU A 257 12.32 12.34 -18.78
N VAL A 258 12.15 12.91 -17.57
CA VAL A 258 10.82 13.15 -16.98
C VAL A 258 9.86 13.90 -17.91
N PRO A 259 10.25 15.00 -18.59
CA PRO A 259 9.40 15.68 -19.56
C PRO A 259 8.89 14.79 -20.71
N ALA A 260 9.77 13.95 -21.24
CA ALA A 260 9.47 13.00 -22.32
C ALA A 260 8.58 11.86 -21.84
N PHE A 261 8.90 11.31 -20.66
CA PHE A 261 8.14 10.26 -20.03
C PHE A 261 6.70 10.70 -19.71
N LEU A 262 6.51 11.90 -19.16
CA LEU A 262 5.16 12.44 -18.91
C LEU A 262 4.37 12.69 -20.19
N SER A 263 5.04 13.15 -21.27
CA SER A 263 4.42 13.29 -22.59
C SER A 263 3.95 11.93 -23.13
N TYR A 264 4.81 10.92 -23.02
CA TYR A 264 4.49 9.53 -23.38
C TYR A 264 3.29 9.01 -22.57
N LEU A 265 3.29 9.17 -21.23
CA LEU A 265 2.18 8.73 -20.38
C LEU A 265 0.87 9.42 -20.75
N LYS A 266 0.88 10.71 -21.07
CA LYS A 266 -0.34 11.45 -21.45
C LYS A 266 -0.98 10.88 -22.72
N ASN A 267 -0.16 10.50 -23.70
CA ASN A 267 -0.62 10.12 -25.03
C ASN A 267 -0.84 8.62 -25.21
N ARG A 268 -0.28 7.77 -24.33
CA ARG A 268 -0.46 6.32 -24.39
C ARG A 268 -1.90 5.93 -24.10
N LYS A 269 -2.40 4.89 -24.78
CA LYS A 269 -3.64 4.20 -24.40
C LYS A 269 -3.38 3.29 -23.20
N LEU A 270 -4.28 3.33 -22.22
CA LEU A 270 -4.26 2.40 -21.09
C LEU A 270 -4.49 0.97 -21.60
N SER A 271 -3.79 0.01 -21.03
CA SER A 271 -3.97 -1.42 -21.34
C SER A 271 -5.13 -2.05 -20.57
N THR A 272 -5.58 -1.38 -19.52
CA THR A 272 -6.63 -1.81 -18.59
C THR A 272 -7.82 -0.85 -18.59
N TRP A 273 -8.93 -1.33 -18.03
CA TRP A 273 -10.16 -0.56 -17.84
C TRP A 273 -10.60 -0.64 -16.38
N HIS A 274 -11.32 0.40 -15.92
CA HIS A 274 -11.82 0.48 -14.55
C HIS A 274 -12.96 -0.51 -14.32
N GLN A 275 -12.72 -1.58 -13.59
CA GLN A 275 -13.70 -2.64 -13.34
C GLN A 275 -14.31 -2.63 -11.94
N THR A 276 -13.54 -2.22 -10.95
CA THR A 276 -13.94 -2.33 -9.53
C THR A 276 -13.87 -0.96 -8.86
N ARG A 277 -13.96 -0.93 -7.51
CA ARG A 277 -13.68 0.29 -6.74
C ARG A 277 -12.23 0.76 -6.93
N MET A 278 -11.30 -0.17 -7.09
CA MET A 278 -9.93 0.12 -7.53
C MET A 278 -9.83 -0.01 -9.04
N TRP A 279 -8.87 0.69 -9.65
CA TRP A 279 -8.69 0.61 -11.09
C TRP A 279 -8.37 -0.81 -11.57
N PHE A 280 -7.47 -1.50 -10.88
CA PHE A 280 -7.07 -2.88 -11.20
C PHE A 280 -7.90 -3.89 -10.42
N SER A 281 -8.20 -5.03 -11.03
CA SER A 281 -8.81 -6.18 -10.35
C SER A 281 -7.76 -6.95 -9.54
N ALA A 282 -8.22 -7.74 -8.55
CA ALA A 282 -7.34 -8.59 -7.73
C ALA A 282 -6.53 -9.57 -8.59
N GLU A 283 -7.17 -10.17 -9.60
CA GLU A 283 -6.54 -11.09 -10.55
C GLU A 283 -5.41 -10.43 -11.35
N GLN A 284 -5.55 -9.15 -11.73
CA GLN A 284 -4.53 -8.44 -12.49
C GLN A 284 -3.26 -8.13 -11.67
N ILE A 285 -3.42 -7.87 -10.38
CA ILE A 285 -2.32 -7.49 -9.48
C ILE A 285 -1.80 -8.65 -8.65
N GLU A 286 -2.36 -9.84 -8.85
CA GLU A 286 -1.92 -11.06 -8.21
C GLU A 286 -0.48 -11.41 -8.66
N THR A 287 0.39 -11.67 -7.70
CA THR A 287 1.78 -12.04 -7.95
C THR A 287 2.20 -13.20 -7.05
N PRO A 288 3.24 -13.96 -7.42
CA PRO A 288 3.83 -14.96 -6.53
C PRO A 288 4.25 -14.38 -5.18
N ALA A 289 4.74 -13.13 -5.18
CA ALA A 289 5.14 -12.44 -3.95
C ALA A 289 3.94 -12.12 -3.04
N LEU A 290 2.80 -11.73 -3.61
CA LEU A 290 1.57 -11.51 -2.86
C LEU A 290 1.04 -12.82 -2.25
N LYS A 291 0.98 -13.89 -3.06
CA LYS A 291 0.55 -15.23 -2.59
C LYS A 291 1.40 -15.71 -1.42
N LYS A 292 2.73 -15.60 -1.57
CA LYS A 292 3.68 -15.98 -0.53
C LYS A 292 3.53 -15.16 0.75
N LEU A 293 3.27 -13.86 0.64
CA LEU A 293 3.02 -12.98 1.78
C LEU A 293 1.72 -13.37 2.51
N MET A 294 0.64 -13.62 1.78
CA MET A 294 -0.63 -14.10 2.35
C MET A 294 -0.45 -15.45 3.06
N GLN A 295 0.22 -16.40 2.40
CA GLN A 295 0.53 -17.69 3.00
C GLN A 295 1.38 -17.55 4.28
N ASN A 296 2.37 -16.66 4.31
CA ASN A 296 3.23 -16.44 5.49
C ASN A 296 2.53 -15.79 6.67
N ASN A 297 1.46 -15.04 6.41
CA ASN A 297 0.61 -14.49 7.46
C ASN A 297 -0.32 -15.55 8.10
N LEU A 298 -0.42 -16.77 7.54
CA LEU A 298 -1.14 -17.88 8.18
C LEU A 298 -0.53 -18.23 9.52
N ASN A 299 -1.38 -18.61 10.46
CA ASN A 299 -0.94 -18.95 11.81
C ASN A 299 -0.07 -20.21 11.77
N ARG A 300 1.03 -20.26 12.54
CA ARG A 300 1.91 -21.45 12.59
C ARG A 300 1.15 -22.71 13.01
N VAL A 301 0.19 -22.55 13.92
CA VAL A 301 -0.71 -23.64 14.37
C VAL A 301 -1.60 -24.14 13.24
N GLU A 302 -2.05 -23.23 12.38
CA GLU A 302 -2.93 -23.53 11.25
C GLU A 302 -2.19 -24.32 10.15
N ARG A 303 -0.97 -23.89 9.82
CA ARG A 303 -0.09 -24.62 8.89
C ARG A 303 0.23 -26.03 9.39
N GLU A 304 0.58 -26.15 10.67
CA GLU A 304 0.88 -27.45 11.27
C GLU A 304 -0.36 -28.36 11.25
N LEU A 305 -1.53 -27.81 11.61
CA LEU A 305 -2.78 -28.55 11.55
C LEU A 305 -3.07 -29.02 10.13
N ALA A 306 -2.96 -28.14 9.13
CA ALA A 306 -3.16 -28.51 7.73
C ALA A 306 -2.21 -29.63 7.29
N GLY A 307 -0.92 -29.57 7.65
CA GLY A 307 0.06 -30.61 7.33
C GLY A 307 -0.27 -31.96 7.95
N ILE A 308 -0.68 -31.96 9.22
CA ILE A 308 -1.13 -33.18 9.89
C ILE A 308 -2.35 -33.78 9.19
N LEU A 309 -3.33 -32.95 8.83
CA LEU A 309 -4.56 -33.43 8.18
C LEU A 309 -4.27 -33.99 6.77
N ILE A 310 -3.39 -33.35 6.00
CA ILE A 310 -2.94 -33.85 4.69
C ILE A 310 -2.24 -35.21 4.85
N MET A 311 -1.30 -35.33 5.79
CA MET A 311 -0.61 -36.59 6.08
C MET A 311 -1.59 -37.72 6.44
N VAL A 312 -2.58 -37.43 7.29
CA VAL A 312 -3.62 -38.41 7.67
C VAL A 312 -4.47 -38.80 6.47
N MET A 313 -4.87 -37.83 5.64
CA MET A 313 -5.64 -38.09 4.43
C MET A 313 -4.85 -38.94 3.42
N GLU A 314 -3.54 -38.74 3.31
CA GLU A 314 -2.67 -39.53 2.42
C GLU A 314 -2.44 -40.94 2.94
N ASN A 315 -2.14 -41.10 4.23
CA ASN A 315 -1.92 -42.43 4.85
C ASN A 315 -3.15 -43.34 4.75
N HIS A 316 -4.34 -42.76 4.63
CA HIS A 316 -5.61 -43.49 4.60
C HIS A 316 -6.38 -43.35 3.27
N ASP A 317 -5.77 -42.73 2.25
CA ASP A 317 -6.36 -42.50 0.92
C ASP A 317 -7.77 -41.85 0.98
N LEU A 318 -7.86 -40.74 1.71
CA LEU A 318 -9.10 -39.99 1.94
C LEU A 318 -9.14 -38.68 1.14
N GLU A 319 -10.27 -38.40 0.50
CA GLU A 319 -10.55 -37.09 -0.12
C GLU A 319 -11.13 -36.08 0.87
N GLN A 320 -11.75 -36.57 1.95
CA GLN A 320 -12.35 -35.77 3.01
C GLN A 320 -12.08 -36.38 4.39
N LEU A 321 -11.96 -35.53 5.41
CA LEU A 321 -11.71 -35.93 6.79
C LEU A 321 -12.62 -35.15 7.74
N ASP A 322 -13.23 -35.88 8.65
CA ASP A 322 -14.05 -35.32 9.71
C ASP A 322 -13.25 -35.19 11.01
N LEU A 323 -13.36 -34.05 11.68
CA LEU A 323 -12.72 -33.83 12.97
C LEU A 323 -13.51 -32.93 13.90
N CYS A 324 -13.42 -33.21 15.20
CA CYS A 324 -13.83 -32.27 16.24
C CYS A 324 -12.63 -31.41 16.69
N PRO A 325 -12.85 -30.22 17.31
CA PRO A 325 -11.78 -29.38 17.82
C PRO A 325 -10.83 -30.09 18.81
N MET A 326 -11.35 -31.06 19.58
CA MET A 326 -10.52 -31.88 20.48
C MET A 326 -9.55 -32.78 19.71
N ASP A 327 -9.97 -33.30 18.56
CA ASP A 327 -9.12 -34.17 17.74
C ASP A 327 -7.96 -33.36 17.16
N ALA A 328 -8.23 -32.17 16.63
CA ALA A 328 -7.20 -31.23 16.18
C ALA A 328 -6.25 -30.81 17.32
N LEU A 329 -6.78 -30.51 18.51
CA LEU A 329 -5.93 -30.16 19.66
C LEU A 329 -5.00 -31.31 20.04
N ASN A 330 -5.52 -32.54 20.10
CA ASN A 330 -4.74 -33.73 20.42
C ASN A 330 -3.68 -34.05 19.35
N ALA A 331 -3.96 -33.70 18.10
CA ALA A 331 -3.01 -33.84 17.00
C ALA A 331 -1.86 -32.84 17.14
N ILE A 332 -2.18 -31.56 17.36
CA ILE A 332 -1.16 -30.50 17.50
C ILE A 332 -0.36 -30.65 18.79
N SER A 333 -0.95 -31.15 19.88
CA SER A 333 -0.23 -31.34 21.15
C SER A 333 0.89 -32.40 21.07
N LYS A 334 0.89 -33.23 20.03
CA LYS A 334 1.99 -34.17 19.73
C LYS A 334 3.15 -33.52 18.98
N THR A 335 2.97 -32.29 18.51
CA THR A 335 4.01 -31.46 17.91
C THR A 335 4.69 -30.60 18.97
N ARG A 336 5.64 -29.76 18.56
CA ARG A 336 6.31 -28.78 19.45
C ARG A 336 5.46 -27.51 19.69
N LEU A 337 4.29 -27.39 19.05
CA LEU A 337 3.45 -26.21 19.17
C LEU A 337 2.52 -26.29 20.37
N ARG A 338 2.39 -25.15 21.07
CA ARG A 338 1.40 -24.98 22.14
C ARG A 338 0.22 -24.19 21.61
N THR A 339 -0.98 -24.73 21.78
CA THR A 339 -2.25 -24.10 21.40
C THR A 339 -3.36 -24.54 22.36
N ASP A 340 -4.53 -23.93 22.26
CA ASP A 340 -5.70 -24.24 23.07
C ASP A 340 -6.95 -24.46 22.21
N LEU A 341 -8.03 -24.97 22.82
CA LEU A 341 -9.29 -25.21 22.12
C LEU A 341 -9.93 -23.96 21.55
N THR A 342 -9.68 -22.80 22.16
CA THR A 342 -10.25 -21.52 21.71
C THR A 342 -9.63 -21.14 20.36
N GLN A 343 -8.32 -21.28 20.24
CA GLN A 343 -7.56 -21.05 19.02
C GLN A 343 -7.94 -22.06 17.94
N ILE A 344 -8.06 -23.36 18.26
CA ILE A 344 -8.51 -24.37 17.28
C ILE A 344 -9.92 -24.07 16.78
N ARG A 345 -10.85 -23.71 17.67
CA ARG A 345 -12.21 -23.32 17.26
C ARG A 345 -12.21 -22.07 16.39
N LYS A 346 -11.33 -21.10 16.69
CA LYS A 346 -11.15 -19.90 15.85
C LYS A 346 -10.67 -20.29 14.45
N ILE A 347 -9.65 -21.15 14.35
CA ILE A 347 -9.12 -21.63 13.07
C ILE A 347 -10.22 -22.29 12.25
N LEU A 348 -10.89 -23.31 12.81
CA LEU A 348 -11.89 -24.07 12.07
C LEU A 348 -13.10 -23.21 11.66
N LYS A 349 -13.62 -22.35 12.55
CA LYS A 349 -14.86 -21.60 12.30
C LYS A 349 -14.66 -20.25 11.60
N LYS A 350 -13.62 -19.50 11.97
CA LYS A 350 -13.43 -18.12 11.49
C LYS A 350 -12.43 -18.06 10.35
N ASP A 351 -11.30 -18.73 10.52
CA ASP A 351 -10.19 -18.62 9.57
C ASP A 351 -10.46 -19.52 8.35
N TRP A 352 -10.85 -20.79 8.57
CA TRP A 352 -11.22 -21.77 7.53
C TRP A 352 -12.70 -21.69 7.11
N LYS A 353 -13.51 -20.92 7.84
CA LYS A 353 -14.95 -20.71 7.57
C LYS A 353 -15.75 -22.01 7.43
N LEU A 354 -15.38 -23.04 8.18
CA LEU A 354 -16.08 -24.32 8.16
C LEU A 354 -17.29 -24.30 9.09
N GLU A 355 -18.34 -25.01 8.67
CA GLU A 355 -19.52 -25.23 9.49
C GLU A 355 -19.44 -26.61 10.16
N ASN A 356 -19.72 -26.66 11.47
CA ASN A 356 -19.83 -27.93 12.18
C ASN A 356 -21.23 -28.52 11.99
N GLN A 357 -21.34 -29.84 12.04
CA GLN A 357 -22.62 -30.52 12.02
C GLN A 357 -23.55 -30.02 13.14
N PRO A 358 -24.87 -29.82 12.87
CA PRO A 358 -25.81 -29.29 13.84
C PRO A 358 -26.06 -30.26 15.01
N ASN A 359 -26.03 -31.56 14.70
CA ASN A 359 -26.26 -32.65 15.64
C ASN A 359 -25.01 -33.51 15.85
N SER A 360 -24.99 -34.25 16.95
CA SER A 360 -23.89 -35.17 17.27
C SER A 360 -24.04 -36.44 16.43
N ASN A 361 -23.21 -36.56 15.39
CA ASN A 361 -23.24 -37.63 14.41
C ASN A 361 -22.02 -38.55 14.57
N HIS A 362 -22.11 -39.78 14.08
CA HIS A 362 -20.97 -40.69 14.02
C HIS A 362 -19.99 -40.22 12.94
N TYR A 363 -18.69 -40.31 13.24
CA TYR A 363 -17.60 -40.01 12.32
C TYR A 363 -16.37 -40.86 12.65
N ARG A 364 -15.45 -40.94 11.70
CA ARG A 364 -14.16 -41.60 11.89
C ARG A 364 -13.12 -40.57 12.33
N LYS A 365 -12.77 -40.56 13.62
CA LYS A 365 -11.69 -39.70 14.11
C LYS A 365 -10.34 -40.35 13.83
N PHE A 366 -9.36 -39.52 13.50
CA PHE A 366 -7.97 -39.96 13.40
C PHE A 366 -7.27 -39.90 14.77
N VAL A 367 -6.37 -40.85 15.00
CA VAL A 367 -5.49 -40.91 16.16
C VAL A 367 -4.07 -41.09 15.64
N ILE A 368 -3.20 -40.16 16.00
CA ILE A 368 -1.76 -40.25 15.74
C ILE A 368 -1.14 -40.95 16.93
N TRP A 369 -0.30 -41.94 16.77
CA TRP A 369 0.41 -42.62 17.85
C TRP A 369 1.82 -42.05 18.05
N SER A 370 2.49 -42.41 19.15
CA SER A 370 3.82 -41.89 19.47
C SER A 370 4.91 -42.34 18.49
N ASP A 371 4.65 -43.42 17.76
CA ASP A 371 5.51 -43.95 16.69
C ASP A 371 5.25 -43.28 15.33
N GLY A 372 4.34 -42.30 15.26
CA GLY A 372 3.96 -41.60 14.04
C GLY A 372 2.91 -42.32 13.19
N SER A 373 2.49 -43.53 13.57
CA SER A 373 1.41 -44.23 12.86
C SER A 373 0.06 -43.55 13.07
N THR A 374 -0.82 -43.63 12.07
CA THR A 374 -2.17 -43.07 12.12
C THR A 374 -3.21 -44.17 12.04
N THR A 375 -4.24 -44.09 12.89
CA THR A 375 -5.39 -45.00 12.82
C THR A 375 -6.70 -44.22 12.83
N LEU A 376 -7.72 -44.79 12.19
CA LEU A 376 -9.09 -44.27 12.23
C LEU A 376 -9.92 -45.06 13.25
N THR A 377 -10.65 -44.36 14.10
CA THR A 377 -11.51 -44.96 15.13
C THR A 377 -12.88 -44.31 15.12
N ASP A 378 -13.91 -45.08 15.47
CA ASP A 378 -15.26 -44.54 15.51
C ASP A 378 -15.44 -43.59 16.70
N ALA A 379 -16.08 -42.45 16.42
CA ALA A 379 -16.39 -41.43 17.40
C ALA A 379 -17.76 -40.82 17.11
N LYS A 380 -18.26 -40.03 18.07
CA LYS A 380 -19.53 -39.32 17.94
C LYS A 380 -19.36 -37.87 18.38
N GLY A 381 -19.76 -36.92 17.55
CA GLY A 381 -19.56 -35.50 17.83
C GLY A 381 -20.15 -34.57 16.78
N ARG A 382 -20.03 -33.27 17.04
CA ARG A 382 -20.33 -32.20 16.08
C ARG A 382 -19.04 -31.84 15.35
N TYR A 383 -18.67 -32.69 14.39
CA TYR A 383 -17.44 -32.54 13.63
C TYR A 383 -17.57 -31.48 12.53
N PHE A 384 -16.40 -31.06 12.04
CA PHE A 384 -16.22 -30.31 10.80
C PHE A 384 -15.73 -31.27 9.73
N THR A 385 -16.20 -31.11 8.50
CA THR A 385 -15.73 -31.87 7.33
C THR A 385 -14.75 -31.01 6.55
N ILE A 386 -13.59 -31.55 6.24
CA ILE A 386 -12.52 -30.86 5.52
C ILE A 386 -12.18 -31.64 4.27
N ASN A 387 -12.16 -30.95 3.14
CA ASN A 387 -11.75 -31.53 1.85
C ASN A 387 -10.24 -31.39 1.66
N LYS A 388 -9.63 -32.43 1.09
CA LYS A 388 -8.19 -32.43 0.75
C LYS A 388 -7.84 -31.31 -0.23
N ASN A 389 -8.69 -31.06 -1.23
CA ASN A 389 -8.49 -29.97 -2.20
C ASN A 389 -8.44 -28.60 -1.53
N PHE A 390 -9.31 -28.34 -0.54
CA PHE A 390 -9.27 -27.10 0.23
C PHE A 390 -7.92 -26.93 0.95
N LEU A 391 -7.38 -27.99 1.53
CA LEU A 391 -6.08 -27.93 2.20
C LEU A 391 -4.93 -27.73 1.20
N MET A 392 -4.97 -28.40 0.04
CA MET A 392 -3.94 -28.21 -0.99
C MET A 392 -3.95 -26.78 -1.54
N GLU A 393 -5.11 -26.24 -1.92
CA GLU A 393 -5.23 -24.89 -2.49
C GLU A 393 -4.78 -23.78 -1.51
N ASN A 394 -5.01 -23.96 -0.20
CA ASN A 394 -4.71 -22.94 0.81
C ASN A 394 -3.35 -23.13 1.50
N PHE A 395 -2.76 -24.33 1.43
CA PHE A 395 -1.52 -24.69 2.14
C PHE A 395 -0.48 -25.42 1.26
N GLU A 396 -0.53 -25.14 -0.05
CA GLU A 396 0.22 -25.74 -1.18
C GLU A 396 1.73 -26.05 -0.94
N ASP A 397 2.41 -25.29 -0.07
CA ASP A 397 3.85 -25.44 0.22
C ASP A 397 4.23 -26.51 1.26
N LEU A 398 3.27 -27.27 1.82
CA LEU A 398 3.56 -28.29 2.85
C LEU A 398 4.24 -29.56 2.31
N ASN A 399 4.39 -29.69 0.99
CA ASN A 399 5.03 -30.84 0.33
C ASN A 399 6.54 -30.68 0.08
N LEU A 400 7.17 -29.61 0.59
CA LEU A 400 8.63 -29.49 0.60
C LEU A 400 9.16 -29.84 2.00
N SER A 401 9.36 -31.15 2.17
CA SER A 401 10.06 -31.82 3.27
C SER A 401 11.36 -31.14 3.69
#